data_AF-A0A7S0Z656-F1
#
_entry.id   AF-A0A7S0Z656-F1
#
_cell.length_a   1.000
_cell.length_b   1.000
_cell.length_c   1.000
_cell.angle_alpha   90.00
_cell.angle_beta   90.00
_cell.angle_gamma   90.00
#
_symmetry.space_group_name_H-M   'P 1'
#
loop_
_entity.id
_entity.type
_entity.pdbx_description
1 polymer ?
#
loop_
_entity_poly.entity_id
_entity_poly.type
_entity_poly.pdbx_seq_one_letter_code
_entity_poly.pdbx_strand_id
1 'polypeptide(L)'
;RMPYWTFVSIDGIDIRVGRTSSDNDSVSCDPECRDSRDWWMHAAGCPGSHVVIRYTGEDVPKETIIDAAVLAAANSKANQVGKAPVSLVRCRQVSKPRGAKPGLVQLSGDIRTVTVNVKDEAARLERLMATKS
;
A
#
# COMPACT_ATOMS: atom_id res chain seq x y z
N ARG A 1 -12.16 -16.40 0.76
CA ARG A 1 -11.19 -15.71 -0.13
C ARG A 1 -10.44 -14.70 0.71
N MET A 2 -9.11 -14.60 0.59
CA MET A 2 -8.35 -13.53 1.27
C MET A 2 -8.66 -12.16 0.61
N PRO A 3 -8.82 -11.08 1.40
CA PRO A 3 -9.17 -9.77 0.86
C PRO A 3 -8.02 -9.14 0.04
N TYR A 4 -6.80 -9.59 0.24
CA TYR A 4 -5.61 -9.02 -0.41
C TYR A 4 -4.82 -10.03 -1.23
N TRP A 5 -4.02 -9.54 -2.17
CA TRP A 5 -2.87 -10.27 -2.67
C TRP A 5 -1.69 -10.08 -1.73
N THR A 6 -0.85 -11.11 -1.62
CA THR A 6 0.41 -11.01 -0.89
C THR A 6 1.56 -10.99 -1.89
N PHE A 7 2.53 -10.12 -1.63
CA PHE A 7 3.78 -9.98 -2.36
C PHE A 7 4.91 -10.05 -1.35
N VAL A 8 6.12 -10.39 -1.81
CA VAL A 8 7.32 -10.39 -0.97
C VAL A 8 8.28 -9.36 -1.53
N SER A 9 8.72 -8.42 -0.68
CA SER A 9 9.71 -7.42 -1.06
C SER A 9 11.08 -8.05 -1.30
N ILE A 10 12.01 -7.29 -1.88
CA ILE A 10 13.39 -7.78 -2.05
C ILE A 10 14.07 -8.13 -0.73
N ASP A 11 13.66 -7.48 0.36
CA ASP A 11 14.18 -7.71 1.71
C ASP A 11 13.46 -8.87 2.44
N GLY A 12 12.58 -9.61 1.75
CA GLY A 12 11.83 -10.72 2.32
C GLY A 12 10.65 -10.30 3.21
N ILE A 13 10.16 -9.06 3.07
CA ILE A 13 9.06 -8.52 3.88
C ILE A 13 7.73 -8.67 3.12
N ASP A 14 6.71 -9.17 3.82
CA ASP A 14 5.37 -9.31 3.25
C ASP A 14 4.72 -7.95 2.97
N ILE A 15 4.15 -7.81 1.77
CA ILE A 15 3.36 -6.66 1.34
C ILE A 15 1.96 -7.16 0.95
N ARG A 16 0.93 -6.56 1.56
CA ARG A 16 -0.48 -6.90 1.32
C ARG A 16 -1.12 -5.80 0.47
N VAL A 17 -1.81 -6.18 -0.60
CA VAL A 17 -2.47 -5.24 -1.53
C VAL A 17 -3.95 -5.58 -1.64
N GLY A 18 -4.82 -4.66 -1.25
CA GLY A 18 -6.28 -4.83 -1.35
C GLY A 18 -6.74 -5.01 -2.80
N ARG A 19 -7.73 -5.90 -3.01
CA ARG A 19 -8.19 -6.29 -4.36
C ARG A 19 -9.39 -5.49 -4.86
N THR A 20 -10.19 -4.95 -3.95
CA THR A 20 -11.42 -4.19 -4.20
C THR A 20 -11.57 -3.09 -3.15
N SER A 21 -12.52 -2.17 -3.33
CA SER A 21 -12.76 -1.11 -2.34
C SER A 21 -13.17 -1.65 -0.96
N SER A 22 -13.95 -2.73 -0.90
CA SER A 22 -14.30 -3.37 0.38
C SER A 22 -13.09 -4.09 0.99
N ASP A 23 -12.29 -4.75 0.16
CA ASP A 23 -11.07 -5.41 0.62
C ASP A 23 -10.03 -4.41 1.14
N ASN A 24 -9.98 -3.21 0.56
CA ASN A 24 -9.15 -2.10 1.02
C ASN A 24 -9.51 -1.71 2.47
N ASP A 25 -10.79 -1.73 2.84
CA ASP A 25 -11.22 -1.47 4.23
C ASP A 25 -10.64 -2.52 5.17
N SER A 26 -10.74 -3.80 4.80
CA SER A 26 -10.17 -4.90 5.59
C SER A 26 -8.66 -4.73 5.76
N VAL A 27 -7.91 -4.55 4.66
CA VAL A 27 -6.45 -4.34 4.71
C VAL A 27 -6.08 -3.13 5.58
N SER A 28 -6.91 -2.09 5.59
CA SER A 28 -6.58 -0.81 6.23
C SER A 28 -7.08 -0.67 7.65
N CYS A 29 -8.05 -1.46 8.10
CA CYS A 29 -8.68 -1.29 9.40
C CYS A 29 -8.86 -2.59 10.19
N ASP A 30 -8.78 -3.76 9.56
CA ASP A 30 -8.99 -5.04 10.22
C ASP A 30 -7.69 -5.54 10.91
N PRO A 31 -7.70 -5.78 12.23
CA PRO A 31 -6.56 -6.34 12.96
C PRO A 31 -6.09 -7.72 12.46
N GLU A 32 -6.96 -8.51 11.83
CA GLU A 32 -6.55 -9.79 11.21
C GLU A 32 -5.67 -9.56 9.97
N CYS A 33 -5.84 -8.41 9.32
CA CYS A 33 -5.13 -8.04 8.10
C CYS A 33 -3.90 -7.16 8.33
N ARG A 34 -3.74 -6.55 9.50
CA ARG A 34 -2.65 -5.60 9.79
C ARG A 34 -2.31 -5.47 11.29
N ASP A 35 -1.07 -5.16 11.62
CA ASP A 35 -0.71 -4.62 12.95
C ASP A 35 -0.95 -3.09 12.95
N SER A 36 -1.21 -2.51 14.13
CA SER A 36 -1.28 -1.06 14.31
C SER A 36 0.05 -0.35 13.97
N ARG A 37 1.18 -1.03 14.18
CA ARG A 37 2.53 -0.58 13.88
C ARG A 37 2.96 -0.90 12.46
N ASP A 38 2.20 -1.66 11.67
CA ASP A 38 2.54 -1.84 10.26
C ASP A 38 2.52 -0.49 9.51
N TRP A 39 3.10 -0.48 8.33
CA TRP A 39 3.08 0.69 7.44
C TRP A 39 1.99 0.55 6.38
N TRP A 40 1.30 1.64 6.09
CA TRP A 40 0.23 1.72 5.11
C TRP A 40 0.60 2.71 4.00
N MET A 41 0.24 2.36 2.76
CA MET A 41 0.49 3.16 1.58
C MET A 41 -0.71 3.22 0.63
N HIS A 42 -0.84 4.35 -0.06
CA HIS A 42 -1.85 4.55 -1.12
C HIS A 42 -1.44 5.68 -2.06
N ALA A 43 -1.76 5.55 -3.34
CA ALA A 43 -1.52 6.59 -4.34
C ALA A 43 -2.34 7.85 -4.04
N ALA A 44 -1.68 8.99 -3.82
CA ALA A 44 -2.36 10.22 -3.43
C ALA A 44 -3.17 10.82 -4.59
N GLY A 45 -4.34 11.38 -4.28
CA GLY A 45 -5.16 12.13 -5.24
C GLY A 45 -5.89 11.29 -6.29
N CYS A 46 -5.83 9.96 -6.24
CA CYS A 46 -6.54 9.10 -7.18
C CYS A 46 -7.06 7.81 -6.54
N PRO A 47 -8.08 7.15 -7.11
CA PRO A 47 -8.51 5.82 -6.67
C PRO A 47 -7.43 4.77 -6.91
N GLY A 48 -7.18 3.93 -5.89
CA GLY A 48 -6.23 2.81 -5.98
C GLY A 48 -6.40 1.79 -4.88
N SER A 49 -5.50 0.80 -4.89
CA SER A 49 -5.46 -0.25 -3.87
C SER A 49 -4.74 0.23 -2.62
N HIS A 50 -5.24 -0.19 -1.46
CA HIS A 50 -4.57 0.07 -0.19
C HIS A 50 -3.48 -0.99 0.02
N VAL A 51 -2.29 -0.53 0.39
CA VAL A 51 -1.11 -1.39 0.53
C VAL A 51 -0.61 -1.35 1.97
N VAL A 52 -0.28 -2.51 2.53
CA VAL A 52 0.29 -2.63 3.88
C VAL A 52 1.61 -3.38 3.82
N ILE A 53 2.66 -2.79 4.36
CA ILE A 53 3.96 -3.43 4.59
C ILE A 53 3.93 -4.04 5.99
N ARG A 54 4.09 -5.36 6.08
CA ARG A 54 4.08 -6.14 7.31
C ARG A 54 5.39 -5.99 8.08
N TYR A 55 5.67 -4.78 8.53
CA TYR A 55 6.90 -4.42 9.22
C TYR A 55 6.60 -3.47 10.36
N THR A 56 6.96 -3.88 11.58
CA THR A 56 6.63 -3.12 12.81
C THR A 56 7.77 -2.21 13.29
N GLY A 57 8.97 -2.32 12.70
CA GLY A 57 10.09 -1.43 13.01
C GLY A 57 9.87 0.01 12.56
N GLU A 58 10.66 0.94 13.10
CA GLU A 58 10.61 2.38 12.76
C GLU A 58 11.11 2.67 11.34
N ASP A 59 12.19 2.01 10.93
CA ASP A 59 12.82 2.24 9.64
C ASP A 59 12.63 1.04 8.72
N VAL A 60 11.58 1.11 7.90
CA VAL A 60 11.40 0.13 6.81
C VAL A 60 12.57 0.26 5.84
N PRO A 61 13.17 -0.86 5.38
CA PRO A 61 14.18 -0.83 4.34
C PRO A 61 13.71 -0.03 3.12
N LYS A 62 14.60 0.80 2.58
CA LYS A 62 14.28 1.71 1.47
C LYS A 62 13.72 0.95 0.26
N GLU A 63 14.30 -0.20 -0.07
CA GLU A 63 13.85 -1.01 -1.20
C GLU A 63 12.45 -1.57 -1.00
N THR A 64 12.12 -2.02 0.21
CA THR A 64 10.76 -2.43 0.56
C THR A 64 9.75 -1.28 0.46
N ILE A 65 10.12 -0.05 0.85
CA ILE A 65 9.26 1.13 0.67
C ILE A 65 8.97 1.36 -0.83
N ILE A 66 9.99 1.27 -1.68
CA ILE A 66 9.84 1.48 -3.12
C ILE A 66 9.02 0.34 -3.74
N ASP A 67 9.26 -0.93 -3.35
CA ASP A 67 8.47 -2.08 -3.78
C ASP A 67 6.98 -1.87 -3.50
N ALA A 68 6.64 -1.48 -2.27
CA ALA A 68 5.26 -1.23 -1.87
C ALA A 68 4.66 0.01 -2.56
N ALA A 69 5.44 1.08 -2.75
CA ALA A 69 4.99 2.28 -3.46
C ALA A 69 4.68 1.99 -4.93
N VAL A 70 5.52 1.19 -5.59
CA VAL A 70 5.30 0.76 -6.98
C VAL A 70 4.04 -0.09 -7.09
N LEU A 71 3.79 -1.00 -6.13
CA LEU A 71 2.54 -1.76 -6.09
C LEU A 71 1.32 -0.85 -5.89
N ALA A 72 1.39 0.14 -5.00
CA ALA A 72 0.31 1.09 -4.78
C ALA A 72 0.02 1.92 -6.05
N ALA A 73 1.07 2.41 -6.71
CA ALA A 73 0.94 3.19 -7.94
C ALA A 73 0.41 2.34 -9.11
N ALA A 74 0.96 1.13 -9.32
CA ALA A 74 0.57 0.22 -10.40
C ALA A 74 -0.90 -0.22 -10.29
N ASN A 75 -1.40 -0.42 -9.06
CA ASN A 75 -2.78 -0.78 -8.77
C ASN A 75 -3.67 0.45 -8.49
N SER A 76 -3.35 1.60 -9.11
CA SER A 76 -4.11 2.84 -9.02
C SER A 76 -4.31 3.49 -10.38
N LYS A 77 -5.16 4.51 -10.46
CA LYS A 77 -5.29 5.34 -11.66
C LYS A 77 -4.04 6.17 -11.97
N ALA A 78 -3.10 6.31 -11.03
CA ALA A 78 -1.83 6.99 -11.27
C ALA A 78 -0.87 6.19 -12.17
N ASN A 79 -1.09 4.89 -12.40
CA ASN A 79 -0.25 4.08 -13.29
C ASN A 79 -0.13 4.64 -14.73
N GLN A 80 -1.13 5.43 -15.17
CA GLN A 80 -1.13 6.06 -16.51
C GLN A 80 -0.36 7.40 -16.54
N VAL A 81 -0.03 7.96 -15.38
CA VAL A 81 0.50 9.32 -15.21
C VAL A 81 1.91 9.20 -14.64
N GLY A 82 2.91 9.81 -15.29
CA GLY A 82 4.35 9.60 -15.01
C GLY A 82 4.74 9.39 -13.53
N LYS A 83 5.01 10.46 -12.79
CA LYS A 83 5.39 10.38 -11.38
C LYS A 83 4.14 10.34 -10.50
N ALA A 84 3.95 9.24 -9.77
CA ALA A 84 2.86 9.02 -8.83
C ALA A 84 3.31 9.30 -7.39
N PRO A 85 2.72 10.28 -6.69
CA PRO A 85 2.92 10.45 -5.25
C PRO A 85 2.16 9.37 -4.47
N VAL A 86 2.81 8.76 -3.50
CA VAL A 86 2.25 7.70 -2.65
C VAL A 86 2.40 8.12 -1.19
N SER A 87 1.28 8.20 -0.46
CA SER A 87 1.29 8.48 0.98
C SER A 87 1.85 7.27 1.73
N LEU A 88 2.62 7.52 2.79
CA LEU A 88 3.19 6.53 3.70
C LEU A 88 2.91 6.96 5.14
N VAL A 89 2.18 6.14 5.88
CA VAL A 89 1.85 6.35 7.30
C VAL A 89 1.90 5.04 8.07
N ARG A 90 1.84 5.08 9.40
CA ARG A 90 1.54 3.88 10.19
C ARG A 90 0.07 3.50 10.04
N CYS A 91 -0.25 2.22 10.12
CA CYS A 91 -1.62 1.76 10.04
C CYS A 91 -2.50 2.29 11.19
N ARG A 92 -1.95 2.56 12.38
CA ARG A 92 -2.67 3.24 13.48
C ARG A 92 -3.14 4.66 13.14
N GLN A 93 -2.55 5.29 12.13
CA GLN A 93 -2.93 6.62 11.65
C GLN A 93 -4.07 6.56 10.62
N VAL A 94 -4.48 5.36 10.21
CA VAL A 94 -5.53 5.12 9.22
C VAL A 94 -6.81 4.69 9.93
N SER A 95 -7.90 5.39 9.65
CA SER A 95 -9.22 5.06 10.19
C SER A 95 -10.30 5.18 9.13
N LYS A 96 -11.40 4.44 9.29
CA LYS A 96 -12.58 4.55 8.42
C LYS A 96 -13.66 5.36 9.13
N PRO A 97 -14.06 6.53 8.60
CA PRO A 97 -15.18 7.28 9.18
C PRO A 97 -16.48 6.47 9.15
N ARG A 98 -17.33 6.65 10.17
CA ARG A 98 -18.61 5.93 10.26
C ARG A 98 -19.51 6.29 9.07
N GLY A 99 -20.00 5.28 8.36
CA GLY A 99 -20.86 5.47 7.18
C GLY A 99 -20.12 5.86 5.89
N ALA A 100 -18.79 5.91 5.92
CA ALA A 100 -17.99 6.13 4.72
C ALA A 100 -18.16 5.01 3.69
N LYS A 101 -18.10 5.39 2.40
CA LYS A 101 -18.11 4.43 1.28
C LYS A 101 -16.95 3.44 1.41
N PRO A 102 -17.07 2.22 0.87
CA PRO A 102 -15.97 1.27 0.87
C PRO A 102 -14.69 1.85 0.24
N GLY A 103 -13.56 1.61 0.90
CA GLY A 103 -12.23 2.09 0.51
C GLY A 103 -11.94 3.53 0.92
N LEU A 104 -12.90 4.26 1.49
CA LEU A 104 -12.66 5.62 1.97
C LEU A 104 -12.09 5.58 3.39
N VAL A 105 -10.85 6.04 3.55
CA VAL A 105 -10.15 6.16 4.82
C VAL A 105 -9.72 7.59 5.08
N GLN A 106 -9.49 7.92 6.34
CA GLN A 106 -8.92 9.16 6.81
C GLN A 106 -7.52 8.89 7.38
N LEU A 107 -6.58 9.77 7.03
CA LEU A 107 -5.22 9.76 7.56
C LEU A 107 -5.08 10.83 8.64
N SER A 108 -4.18 10.61 9.59
CA SER A 108 -3.91 11.51 10.71
C SER A 108 -2.42 11.56 11.04
N GLY A 109 -1.99 12.61 11.75
CA GLY A 109 -0.58 12.78 12.14
C GLY A 109 0.36 13.01 10.95
N ASP A 110 1.60 12.56 11.08
CA ASP A 110 2.62 12.76 10.05
C ASP A 110 2.41 11.85 8.86
N ILE A 111 2.27 12.44 7.68
CA ILE A 111 2.10 11.75 6.40
C ILE A 111 3.35 12.00 5.56
N ARG A 112 4.10 10.94 5.28
CA ARG A 112 5.24 11.00 4.35
C ARG A 112 4.75 10.75 2.93
N THR A 113 5.45 11.31 1.95
CA THR A 113 5.15 11.08 0.53
C THR A 113 6.36 10.46 -0.14
N VAL A 114 6.15 9.35 -0.84
CA VAL A 114 7.12 8.66 -1.67
C VAL A 114 6.67 8.81 -3.12
N THR A 115 7.54 9.30 -3.99
CA THR A 115 7.22 9.48 -5.41
C THR A 115 7.88 8.39 -6.23
N VAL A 116 7.09 7.67 -7.03
CA VAL A 116 7.57 6.61 -7.92
C VAL A 116 7.04 6.79 -9.33
N ASN A 117 7.76 6.30 -10.33
CA ASN A 117 7.26 6.18 -11.70
C ASN A 117 7.23 4.71 -12.09
N VAL A 118 6.02 4.17 -12.29
CA VAL A 118 5.84 2.72 -12.54
C VAL A 118 6.57 2.28 -13.81
N LYS A 119 6.69 3.15 -14.82
CA LYS A 119 7.40 2.83 -16.08
C LYS A 119 8.90 2.66 -15.88
N ASP A 120 9.49 3.49 -15.01
CA ASP A 120 10.92 3.44 -14.70
C ASP A 120 11.25 2.21 -13.83
N GLU A 121 10.24 1.66 -13.15
CA GLU A 121 10.35 0.53 -12.21
C GLU A 121 9.80 -0.79 -12.79
N ALA A 122 9.77 -0.94 -14.12
CA ALA A 122 9.16 -2.09 -14.79
C ALA A 122 9.76 -3.44 -14.33
N ALA A 123 11.09 -3.53 -14.22
CA ALA A 123 11.78 -4.74 -13.75
C ALA A 123 11.45 -5.07 -12.28
N ARG A 124 11.30 -4.04 -11.43
CA ARG A 124 10.86 -4.19 -10.04
C ARG A 124 9.44 -4.75 -9.98
N LEU A 125 8.54 -4.19 -10.78
CA LEU A 125 7.16 -4.64 -10.85
C LEU A 125 7.06 -6.09 -11.32
N GLU A 126 7.83 -6.47 -12.34
CA GLU A 126 7.89 -7.85 -12.82
C GLU A 126 8.34 -8.83 -11.74
N ARG A 127 9.44 -8.52 -11.04
CA ARG A 127 9.92 -9.30 -9.88
C ARG A 127 8.83 -9.47 -8.83
N LEU A 128 8.15 -8.38 -8.47
CA LEU A 128 7.09 -8.44 -7.46
C LEU A 128 5.92 -9.30 -7.94
N MET A 129 5.48 -9.15 -9.19
CA MET A 129 4.38 -9.94 -9.76
C MET A 129 4.68 -11.45 -9.75
N ALA A 130 5.94 -11.85 -9.87
CA ALA A 130 6.35 -13.26 -9.74
C ALA A 130 6.15 -13.82 -8.32
N THR A 131 6.09 -12.98 -7.29
CA THR A 131 5.86 -13.37 -5.88
C THR A 131 4.38 -13.34 -5.47
N LYS A 132 3.49 -12.93 -6.38
CA LYS A 132 2.08 -12.69 -6.08
C LYS A 132 1.36 -13.99 -5.67
N SER A 133 0.71 -13.97 -4.50
CA SER A 133 -0.16 -15.03 -3.98
C SER A 133 -1.55 -14.54 -3.56
#